data_AF-A0A1L9WRC8-F1
#
_entry.id   AF-A0A1L9WRC8-F1
#
_cell.length_a   1.000
_cell.length_b   1.000
_cell.length_c   1.000
_cell.angle_alpha   90.00
_cell.angle_beta   90.00
_cell.angle_gamma   90.00
#
_symmetry.space_group_name_H-M   'P 1'
#
loop_
_entity.id
_entity.type
_entity.pdbx_description
1 polymer ?
#
loop_
_entity_poly.entity_id
_entity_poly.type
_entity_poly.pdbx_seq_one_letter_code
_entity_poly.pdbx_strand_id
1 'polypeptide(L)'
;MENKERTSSSTHLSTSDSLKQAEDAQAQLASDTANTLSLESTASEAPGLLDNIIKLKKKKKKSKKSRSKRGLYETEQVIYNPRIEDALQRYQNNRRLENFRRDIFLKYLAYGGVDVSPRMFAGSDQKDLQDLDSEQILQARTQTSIPRDTANLTIDFDTVARGYLTSYFPSYFNPETEDMVNLGTVTIRNFLSYLLYHEVCPEYKDNIEQARKSCDVAATELWKNQQFMVKGPGHFNKACSTLFGGHLYECYTEEDDEERSWADGPPMTRDVARKVVKFALAGAGTDQLAVDFRDLAHTDELISKRVDDIHGFEIMVIHPPNDTVLDFYKMYAPDLVPVGRITAISYWDPARPSCDMTPEQRQQAMMPVIFIFYVEQPLLQLCYPGMKVITPVWRMNCGLDYFEETFNVYGTIYTVLANDLMLGWKKPRPVKNTADEDETEADEDDASEQSDEIADVQDVL
;
A
#
# COMPACT_ATOMS: atom_id res chain seq x y z
N MET A 1 5.27 64.61 0.24
CA MET A 1 4.91 64.65 1.67
C MET A 1 5.96 63.80 2.37
N GLU A 2 6.93 64.40 3.06
CA GLU A 2 6.83 64.85 4.47
C GLU A 2 6.95 63.69 5.47
N ASN A 3 7.76 63.75 6.54
CA ASN A 3 8.82 64.71 6.90
C ASN A 3 9.73 64.13 8.03
N LYS A 4 10.85 64.80 8.33
CA LYS A 4 11.68 64.73 9.57
C LYS A 4 12.44 63.44 9.93
N GLU A 5 13.77 63.55 9.91
CA GLU A 5 14.67 62.89 10.86
C GLU A 5 14.72 63.67 12.20
N ARG A 6 15.13 63.02 13.32
CA ARG A 6 15.93 63.64 14.41
C ARG A 6 16.44 62.67 15.50
N THR A 7 17.75 62.42 15.47
CA THR A 7 18.72 62.34 16.60
C THR A 7 18.25 62.10 18.06
N SER A 8 18.70 60.97 18.65
CA SER A 8 19.23 60.84 20.03
C SER A 8 19.85 59.43 20.17
N SER A 9 21.10 59.19 20.59
CA SER A 9 21.90 59.62 21.77
C SER A 9 21.88 58.61 22.92
N SER A 10 22.95 57.80 22.94
CA SER A 10 23.41 56.79 23.93
C SER A 10 22.94 56.90 25.39
N THR A 11 22.56 55.75 25.96
CA THR A 11 22.75 55.42 27.38
C THR A 11 23.28 53.99 27.52
N HIS A 12 24.59 53.84 27.74
CA HIS A 12 25.23 52.56 28.08
C HIS A 12 25.41 52.44 29.60
N LEU A 13 24.67 51.54 30.26
CA LEU A 13 25.01 50.90 31.55
C LEU A 13 24.00 49.75 31.82
N SER A 14 24.24 48.92 32.85
CA SER A 14 23.34 47.85 33.30
C SER A 14 23.09 46.70 32.29
N THR A 15 24.13 45.90 32.02
CA THR A 15 23.97 44.54 31.43
C THR A 15 24.91 43.50 32.05
N SER A 16 25.93 43.92 32.79
CA SER A 16 26.81 43.07 33.60
C SER A 16 26.12 42.51 34.85
N ASP A 17 25.27 43.33 35.47
CA ASP A 17 24.81 43.09 36.84
C ASP A 17 23.61 42.13 36.87
N SER A 18 22.78 42.20 35.82
CA SER A 18 21.68 41.27 35.56
C SER A 18 22.14 39.84 35.19
N LEU A 19 23.37 39.67 34.69
CA LEU A 19 23.96 38.34 34.47
C LEU A 19 24.41 37.71 35.79
N LYS A 20 25.10 38.47 36.66
CA LYS A 20 25.52 37.96 37.99
C LYS A 20 24.33 37.59 38.88
N GLN A 21 23.27 38.40 38.87
CA GLN A 21 22.04 38.08 39.61
C GLN A 21 21.36 36.79 39.14
N ALA A 22 21.60 36.32 37.90
CA ALA A 22 21.09 35.05 37.42
C ALA A 22 21.95 33.85 37.92
N GLU A 23 23.27 34.00 37.96
CA GLU A 23 24.19 32.96 38.47
C GLU A 23 24.01 32.75 39.99
N ASP A 24 23.92 33.82 40.78
CA ASP A 24 23.69 33.75 42.23
C ASP A 24 22.34 33.07 42.57
N ALA A 25 21.29 33.33 41.76
CA ALA A 25 19.98 32.69 41.92
C ALA A 25 19.99 31.19 41.61
N GLN A 26 20.79 30.74 40.63
CA GLN A 26 20.98 29.30 40.36
C GLN A 26 21.79 28.61 41.47
N ALA A 27 22.76 29.29 42.08
CA ALA A 27 23.52 28.75 43.21
C ALA A 27 22.64 28.49 44.44
N GLN A 28 21.70 29.39 44.77
CA GLN A 28 20.78 29.21 45.90
C GLN A 28 19.79 28.04 45.69
N LEU A 29 19.23 27.91 44.48
CA LEU A 29 18.36 26.78 44.13
C LEU A 29 19.06 25.41 44.25
N ALA A 30 20.38 25.36 44.03
CA ALA A 30 21.17 24.15 44.25
C ALA A 30 21.41 23.84 45.74
N SER A 31 21.53 24.84 46.62
CA SER A 31 21.66 24.61 48.06
C SER A 31 20.35 24.12 48.72
N ASP A 32 19.20 24.60 48.26
CA ASP A 32 17.89 24.19 48.82
C ASP A 32 17.50 22.76 48.41
N THR A 33 17.94 22.30 47.23
CA THR A 33 17.79 20.89 46.82
C THR A 33 18.77 19.95 47.54
N ALA A 34 19.91 20.44 48.04
CA ALA A 34 20.79 19.64 48.90
C ALA A 34 20.21 19.48 50.33
N ASN A 35 19.64 20.54 50.91
CA ASN A 35 19.06 20.49 52.26
C ASN A 35 17.78 19.64 52.37
N THR A 36 17.08 19.38 51.26
CA THR A 36 15.90 18.48 51.25
C THR A 36 16.25 16.98 51.19
N LEU A 37 17.54 16.63 51.04
CA LEU A 37 18.01 15.23 50.95
C LEU A 37 18.60 14.68 52.27
N SER A 38 18.59 15.43 53.37
CA SER A 38 19.28 15.07 54.63
C SER A 38 18.36 14.59 55.78
N LEU A 39 17.04 14.52 55.58
CA LEU A 39 16.04 14.33 56.65
C LEU A 39 15.17 13.05 56.58
N GLU A 40 15.66 11.97 55.96
CA GLU A 40 15.07 10.62 56.09
C GLU A 40 16.12 9.57 56.49
N SER A 41 16.51 9.51 57.77
CA SER A 41 17.56 8.55 58.23
C SER A 41 17.43 7.97 59.66
N THR A 42 16.21 7.80 60.21
CA THR A 42 16.01 6.97 61.43
C THR A 42 14.67 6.21 61.46
N ALA A 43 14.61 5.00 60.88
CA ALA A 43 13.76 3.88 61.32
C ALA A 43 14.07 2.61 60.50
N SER A 44 14.59 1.56 61.15
CA SER A 44 14.71 0.23 60.53
C SER A 44 13.48 -0.61 60.90
N GLU A 45 12.73 -1.09 59.89
CA GLU A 45 12.29 -2.50 59.76
C GLU A 45 11.31 -2.73 58.58
N ALA A 46 11.20 -3.99 58.12
CA ALA A 46 10.19 -4.54 57.19
C ALA A 46 10.04 -3.92 55.77
N PRO A 47 11.05 -4.05 54.87
CA PRO A 47 10.94 -3.66 53.46
C PRO A 47 10.09 -4.65 52.64
N GLY A 48 8.78 -4.38 52.45
CA GLY A 48 7.95 -5.19 51.55
C GLY A 48 6.53 -4.68 51.24
N LEU A 49 5.91 -3.92 52.16
CA LEU A 49 4.50 -3.50 51.99
C LEU A 49 4.32 -2.23 51.13
N LEU A 50 5.14 -1.21 51.39
CA LEU A 50 5.00 0.11 50.75
C LEU A 50 5.17 0.07 49.22
N ASP A 51 6.17 -0.67 48.75
CA ASP A 51 6.50 -0.76 47.33
C ASP A 51 5.38 -1.49 46.54
N ASN A 52 4.76 -2.50 47.15
CA ASN A 52 3.55 -3.14 46.62
C ASN A 52 2.35 -2.18 46.60
N ILE A 53 2.15 -1.35 47.62
CA ILE A 53 1.10 -0.30 47.63
C ILE A 53 1.34 0.75 46.54
N ILE A 54 2.59 1.15 46.29
CA ILE A 54 2.95 2.10 45.22
C ILE A 54 2.74 1.47 43.84
N LYS A 55 3.17 0.22 43.64
CA LYS A 55 2.94 -0.55 42.40
C LYS A 55 1.44 -0.75 42.15
N LEU A 56 0.64 -1.08 43.17
CA LEU A 56 -0.82 -1.19 43.08
C LEU A 56 -1.51 0.15 42.78
N LYS A 57 -1.09 1.25 43.42
CA LYS A 57 -1.61 2.60 43.11
C LYS A 57 -1.25 3.03 41.69
N LYS A 58 -0.03 2.78 41.21
CA LYS A 58 0.37 3.03 39.81
C LYS A 58 -0.42 2.14 38.83
N LYS A 59 -0.60 0.84 39.12
CA LYS A 59 -1.39 -0.10 38.30
C LYS A 59 -2.88 0.29 38.25
N LYS A 60 -3.50 0.65 39.39
CA LYS A 60 -4.87 1.22 39.42
C LYS A 60 -4.98 2.55 38.68
N LYS A 61 -4.01 3.47 38.77
CA LYS A 61 -4.05 4.76 38.05
C LYS A 61 -3.89 4.57 36.54
N LYS A 62 -3.01 3.66 36.09
CA LYS A 62 -2.85 3.31 34.66
C LYS A 62 -4.10 2.59 34.12
N SER A 63 -4.65 1.62 34.87
CA SER A 63 -5.89 0.91 34.56
C SER A 63 -7.12 1.80 34.54
N LYS A 64 -7.27 2.74 35.49
CA LYS A 64 -8.39 3.69 35.48
C LYS A 64 -8.27 4.70 34.35
N LYS A 65 -7.06 5.12 33.95
CA LYS A 65 -6.85 5.99 32.77
C LYS A 65 -7.11 5.24 31.45
N SER A 66 -6.75 3.97 31.31
CA SER A 66 -7.07 3.18 30.11
C SER A 66 -8.55 2.80 30.03
N ARG A 67 -9.18 2.39 31.15
CA ARG A 67 -10.62 2.10 31.21
C ARG A 67 -11.49 3.35 31.02
N SER A 68 -11.06 4.51 31.54
CA SER A 68 -11.74 5.78 31.28
C SER A 68 -11.63 6.21 29.81
N LYS A 69 -10.49 5.98 29.15
CA LYS A 69 -10.39 6.22 27.70
C LYS A 69 -11.26 5.25 26.89
N ARG A 70 -11.18 3.94 27.18
CA ARG A 70 -12.02 2.93 26.50
C ARG A 70 -13.50 3.25 26.64
N GLY A 71 -13.98 3.59 27.83
CA GLY A 71 -15.40 3.93 28.05
C GLY A 71 -15.87 5.18 27.30
N LEU A 72 -15.01 6.17 27.04
CA LEU A 72 -15.36 7.29 26.15
C LEU A 72 -15.50 6.79 24.71
N TYR A 73 -14.46 6.13 24.18
CA TYR A 73 -14.49 5.60 22.82
C TYR A 73 -15.69 4.66 22.61
N GLU A 74 -15.90 3.68 23.49
CA GLU A 74 -17.02 2.74 23.45
C GLU A 74 -18.40 3.44 23.45
N THR A 75 -18.53 4.59 24.13
CA THR A 75 -19.76 5.41 24.10
C THR A 75 -19.89 6.20 22.79
N GLU A 76 -18.80 6.80 22.30
CA GLU A 76 -18.76 7.53 21.03
C GLU A 76 -19.01 6.59 19.83
N GLN A 77 -18.45 5.38 19.87
CA GLN A 77 -18.58 4.38 18.80
C GLN A 77 -20.01 3.85 18.65
N VAL A 78 -20.72 3.64 19.78
CA VAL A 78 -22.14 3.28 19.76
C VAL A 78 -23.04 4.39 19.18
N ILE A 79 -22.58 5.65 19.18
CA ILE A 79 -23.35 6.79 18.68
C ILE A 79 -23.13 7.03 17.18
N TYR A 80 -21.91 6.91 16.64
CA TYR A 80 -21.72 7.12 15.19
C TYR A 80 -22.16 5.92 14.34
N ASN A 81 -22.09 4.68 14.84
CA ASN A 81 -22.46 3.48 14.06
C ASN A 81 -23.86 3.61 13.42
N PRO A 82 -24.92 3.98 14.18
CA PRO A 82 -26.24 4.27 13.61
C PRO A 82 -26.26 5.43 12.59
N ARG A 83 -25.41 6.45 12.74
CA ARG A 83 -25.32 7.57 11.78
C ARG A 83 -24.75 7.11 10.44
N ILE A 84 -23.72 6.25 10.46
CA ILE A 84 -23.15 5.68 9.24
C ILE A 84 -24.13 4.69 8.60
N GLU A 85 -24.84 3.87 9.38
CA GLU A 85 -25.90 3.01 8.85
C GLU A 85 -27.03 3.82 8.16
N ASP A 86 -27.56 4.87 8.81
CA ASP A 86 -28.55 5.79 8.24
C ASP A 86 -28.02 6.50 6.97
N ALA A 87 -26.77 6.99 7.00
CA ALA A 87 -26.13 7.59 5.83
C ALA A 87 -25.94 6.59 4.68
N LEU A 88 -25.60 5.33 4.96
CA LEU A 88 -25.50 4.26 3.96
C LEU A 88 -26.87 3.96 3.33
N GLN A 89 -27.92 3.85 4.15
CA GLN A 89 -29.29 3.66 3.67
C GLN A 89 -29.71 4.80 2.74
N ARG A 90 -29.51 6.06 3.14
CA ARG A 90 -29.84 7.23 2.32
C ARG A 90 -29.00 7.30 1.04
N TYR A 91 -27.71 6.95 1.10
CA TYR A 91 -26.83 6.93 -0.08
C TYR A 91 -27.23 5.85 -1.10
N GLN A 92 -27.59 4.65 -0.63
CA GLN A 92 -28.03 3.54 -1.49
C GLN A 92 -29.43 3.78 -2.08
N ASN A 93 -30.39 4.28 -1.29
CA ASN A 93 -31.76 4.50 -1.79
C ASN A 93 -31.86 5.67 -2.77
N ASN A 94 -31.11 6.77 -2.55
CA ASN A 94 -31.12 7.94 -3.44
C ASN A 94 -30.29 7.77 -4.73
N ARG A 95 -29.61 6.63 -4.92
CA ARG A 95 -28.75 6.39 -6.09
C ARG A 95 -29.07 5.03 -6.70
N ARG A 96 -29.65 5.03 -7.91
CA ARG A 96 -29.73 3.84 -8.77
C ARG A 96 -28.33 3.49 -9.29
N LEU A 97 -27.53 2.87 -8.43
CA LEU A 97 -26.19 2.39 -8.76
C LEU A 97 -26.28 1.30 -9.83
N GLU A 98 -25.47 1.46 -10.86
CA GLU A 98 -25.17 0.43 -11.86
C GLU A 98 -24.53 -0.81 -11.18
N ASN A 99 -24.75 -2.00 -11.73
CA ASN A 99 -24.39 -3.26 -11.06
C ASN A 99 -22.90 -3.35 -10.67
N PHE A 100 -21.98 -3.00 -11.59
CA PHE A 100 -20.55 -3.02 -11.32
C PHE A 100 -20.14 -1.95 -10.28
N ARG A 101 -20.70 -0.74 -10.39
CA ARG A 101 -20.55 0.33 -9.39
C ARG A 101 -21.07 -0.08 -8.00
N ARG A 102 -22.16 -0.86 -7.96
CA ARG A 102 -22.73 -1.40 -6.71
C ARG A 102 -21.79 -2.43 -6.08
N ASP A 103 -21.23 -3.37 -6.85
CA ASP A 103 -20.31 -4.37 -6.29
C ASP A 103 -19.05 -3.70 -5.72
N ILE A 104 -18.37 -2.82 -6.47
CA ILE A 104 -17.21 -2.08 -5.95
C ILE A 104 -17.54 -1.34 -4.65
N PHE A 105 -18.73 -0.75 -4.55
CA PHE A 105 -19.16 -0.08 -3.33
C PHE A 105 -19.39 -1.05 -2.17
N LEU A 106 -20.06 -2.20 -2.39
CA LEU A 106 -20.29 -3.20 -1.36
C LEU A 106 -18.99 -3.88 -0.91
N LYS A 107 -18.06 -4.18 -1.84
CA LYS A 107 -16.72 -4.71 -1.52
C LYS A 107 -15.90 -3.72 -0.69
N TYR A 108 -15.95 -2.42 -1.00
CA TYR A 108 -15.31 -1.38 -0.18
C TYR A 108 -15.88 -1.33 1.24
N LEU A 109 -17.21 -1.42 1.40
CA LEU A 109 -17.84 -1.45 2.73
C LEU A 109 -17.48 -2.73 3.51
N ALA A 110 -17.47 -3.89 2.85
CA ALA A 110 -17.02 -5.15 3.44
C ALA A 110 -15.57 -5.09 3.90
N TYR A 111 -14.69 -4.49 3.10
CA TYR A 111 -13.29 -4.27 3.45
C TYR A 111 -13.13 -3.32 4.65
N GLY A 112 -14.01 -2.31 4.76
CA GLY A 112 -14.12 -1.44 5.93
C GLY A 112 -14.74 -2.08 7.18
N GLY A 113 -15.12 -3.37 7.14
CA GLY A 113 -15.70 -4.08 8.28
C GLY A 113 -17.23 -3.93 8.45
N VAL A 114 -17.92 -3.40 7.43
CA VAL A 114 -19.40 -3.40 7.37
C VAL A 114 -19.86 -4.76 6.85
N ASP A 115 -20.78 -5.42 7.55
CA ASP A 115 -21.45 -6.60 6.99
C ASP A 115 -22.36 -6.17 5.84
N VAL A 116 -22.15 -6.78 4.66
CA VAL A 116 -22.92 -6.54 3.43
C VAL A 116 -23.79 -7.74 3.04
N SER A 117 -23.92 -8.73 3.93
CA SER A 117 -24.66 -9.97 3.68
C SER A 117 -26.14 -9.70 3.42
N PRO A 118 -26.78 -10.40 2.45
CA PRO A 118 -28.23 -10.36 2.30
C PRO A 118 -28.92 -10.79 3.61
N ARG A 119 -29.65 -9.87 4.23
CA ARG A 119 -30.47 -10.19 5.41
C ARG A 119 -31.53 -11.23 5.03
N MET A 120 -31.86 -12.14 5.95
CA MET A 120 -32.70 -13.31 5.68
C MET A 120 -34.14 -12.99 5.20
N PHE A 121 -34.57 -11.72 5.27
CA PHE A 121 -35.85 -11.22 4.74
C PHE A 121 -35.78 -10.66 3.30
N ALA A 122 -34.62 -10.75 2.63
CA ALA A 122 -34.47 -10.33 1.23
C ALA A 122 -35.27 -11.19 0.23
N GLY A 123 -35.84 -12.32 0.68
CA GLY A 123 -36.75 -13.19 -0.07
C GLY A 123 -38.21 -13.14 0.41
N SER A 124 -38.60 -12.16 1.24
CA SER A 124 -40.01 -11.99 1.64
C SER A 124 -40.90 -11.69 0.43
N ASP A 125 -42.09 -12.28 0.44
CA ASP A 125 -43.03 -12.21 -0.68
C ASP A 125 -43.58 -10.78 -0.84
N GLN A 126 -44.02 -10.39 -2.04
CA GLN A 126 -44.43 -8.99 -2.32
C GLN A 126 -45.74 -8.55 -1.59
N LYS A 127 -46.30 -9.45 -0.77
CA LYS A 127 -47.41 -9.19 0.16
C LYS A 127 -46.91 -8.71 1.52
N ASP A 128 -45.87 -9.32 2.08
CA ASP A 128 -45.30 -8.98 3.40
C ASP A 128 -44.79 -7.53 3.43
N LEU A 129 -44.39 -7.00 2.26
CA LEU A 129 -43.96 -5.62 2.06
C LEU A 129 -45.10 -4.59 2.05
N GLN A 130 -46.37 -4.99 2.22
CA GLN A 130 -47.52 -4.07 2.24
C GLN A 130 -47.96 -3.65 3.65
N ASP A 131 -47.69 -4.49 4.66
CA ASP A 131 -48.03 -4.22 6.07
C ASP A 131 -46.90 -3.53 6.86
N LEU A 132 -45.76 -3.27 6.21
CA LEU A 132 -44.59 -2.60 6.80
C LEU A 132 -44.62 -1.08 6.54
N ASP A 133 -44.25 -0.29 7.54
CA ASP A 133 -44.07 1.16 7.37
C ASP A 133 -42.91 1.46 6.39
N SER A 134 -42.96 2.64 5.78
CA SER A 134 -41.92 3.25 4.95
C SER A 134 -40.50 3.10 5.51
N GLU A 135 -40.27 3.35 6.82
CA GLU A 135 -38.98 3.12 7.48
C GLU A 135 -38.62 1.63 7.61
N GLN A 136 -39.60 0.75 7.82
CA GLN A 136 -39.39 -0.69 7.95
C GLN A 136 -39.07 -1.34 6.61
N ILE A 137 -39.72 -0.91 5.52
CA ILE A 137 -39.37 -1.28 4.14
C ILE A 137 -37.95 -0.81 3.81
N LEU A 138 -37.55 0.38 4.29
CA LEU A 138 -36.18 0.89 4.15
C LEU A 138 -35.17 -0.04 4.85
N GLN A 139 -35.42 -0.39 6.12
CA GLN A 139 -34.56 -1.28 6.92
C GLN A 139 -34.52 -2.72 6.39
N ALA A 140 -35.62 -3.23 5.83
CA ALA A 140 -35.69 -4.57 5.22
C ALA A 140 -34.88 -4.65 3.92
N ARG A 141 -34.87 -3.58 3.12
CA ARG A 141 -34.05 -3.46 1.89
C ARG A 141 -32.56 -3.20 2.16
N THR A 142 -32.21 -2.90 3.42
CA THR A 142 -30.84 -2.54 3.80
C THR A 142 -29.97 -3.78 3.95
N GLN A 143 -29.03 -3.97 3.02
CA GLN A 143 -28.04 -5.05 3.05
C GLN A 143 -26.81 -4.75 3.92
N THR A 144 -26.69 -3.55 4.49
CA THR A 144 -25.52 -3.10 5.25
C THR A 144 -25.79 -2.97 6.75
N SER A 145 -24.92 -3.52 7.60
CA SER A 145 -24.87 -3.20 9.04
C SER A 145 -23.48 -3.34 9.64
N ILE A 146 -23.21 -2.64 10.74
CA ILE A 146 -21.91 -2.66 11.43
C ILE A 146 -21.99 -3.64 12.62
N PRO A 147 -21.22 -4.74 12.63
CA PRO A 147 -21.27 -5.70 13.73
C PRO A 147 -20.81 -5.07 15.05
N ARG A 148 -21.53 -5.32 16.16
CA ARG A 148 -21.15 -4.77 17.48
C ARG A 148 -19.76 -5.21 17.94
N ASP A 149 -19.31 -6.38 17.50
CA ASP A 149 -17.99 -6.95 17.76
C ASP A 149 -16.84 -6.17 17.08
N THR A 150 -17.15 -5.25 16.15
CA THR A 150 -16.17 -4.33 15.52
C THR A 150 -16.05 -2.97 16.22
N ALA A 151 -16.87 -2.70 17.24
CA ALA A 151 -16.48 -1.72 18.26
C ALA A 151 -15.17 -2.20 18.93
N ASN A 152 -14.40 -1.27 19.51
CA ASN A 152 -12.97 -1.42 19.86
C ASN A 152 -11.98 -1.40 18.68
N LEU A 153 -12.40 -1.60 17.42
CA LEU A 153 -11.52 -1.35 16.27
C LEU A 153 -11.30 0.16 16.07
N THR A 154 -10.18 0.52 15.43
CA THR A 154 -9.86 1.92 15.11
C THR A 154 -10.52 2.30 13.80
N ILE A 155 -11.23 3.43 13.77
CA ILE A 155 -11.82 3.99 12.54
C ILE A 155 -10.77 4.86 11.85
N ASP A 156 -10.48 4.55 10.59
CA ASP A 156 -9.60 5.33 9.72
C ASP A 156 -10.05 5.17 8.26
N PHE A 157 -10.77 6.17 7.76
CA PHE A 157 -11.29 6.20 6.40
C PHE A 157 -10.18 6.27 5.35
N ASP A 158 -9.06 6.95 5.66
CA ASP A 158 -7.95 7.13 4.73
C ASP A 158 -7.12 5.86 4.60
N THR A 159 -6.76 5.23 5.72
CA THR A 159 -6.05 3.95 5.71
C THR A 159 -6.88 2.86 5.03
N VAL A 160 -8.19 2.77 5.32
CA VAL A 160 -9.10 1.82 4.65
C VAL A 160 -9.24 2.13 3.15
N ALA A 161 -9.35 3.40 2.74
CA ALA A 161 -9.40 3.78 1.32
C ALA A 161 -8.09 3.46 0.59
N ARG A 162 -6.93 3.73 1.20
CA ARG A 162 -5.61 3.37 0.65
C ARG A 162 -5.45 1.86 0.50
N GLY A 163 -5.71 1.07 1.54
CA GLY A 163 -5.60 -0.39 1.47
C GLY A 163 -6.53 -0.99 0.41
N TYR A 164 -7.80 -0.57 0.40
CA TYR A 164 -8.75 -1.04 -0.60
C TYR A 164 -8.32 -0.71 -2.02
N LEU A 165 -7.95 0.54 -2.31
CA LEU A 165 -7.63 0.98 -3.66
C LEU A 165 -6.25 0.51 -4.15
N THR A 166 -5.30 0.24 -3.26
CA THR A 166 -3.91 -0.11 -3.66
C THR A 166 -3.56 -1.59 -3.47
N SER A 167 -4.34 -2.36 -2.71
CA SER A 167 -4.17 -3.79 -2.49
C SER A 167 -5.33 -4.58 -3.11
N TYR A 168 -6.53 -4.51 -2.51
CA TYR A 168 -7.64 -5.40 -2.88
C TYR A 168 -8.28 -5.08 -4.25
N PHE A 169 -8.57 -3.81 -4.56
CA PHE A 169 -9.31 -3.42 -5.76
C PHE A 169 -8.60 -3.84 -7.07
N PRO A 170 -7.28 -3.59 -7.25
CA PRO A 170 -6.55 -4.08 -8.43
C PRO A 170 -6.57 -5.61 -8.52
N SER A 171 -6.29 -6.32 -7.43
CA SER A 171 -6.18 -7.79 -7.44
C SER A 171 -7.53 -8.53 -7.57
N TYR A 172 -8.65 -7.92 -7.17
CA TYR A 172 -9.98 -8.55 -7.28
C TYR A 172 -10.74 -8.13 -8.55
N PHE A 173 -10.63 -6.87 -8.99
CA PHE A 173 -11.36 -6.37 -10.16
C PHE A 173 -10.54 -6.33 -11.46
N ASN A 174 -9.21 -6.48 -11.40
CA ASN A 174 -8.27 -6.39 -12.52
C ASN A 174 -8.67 -5.34 -13.58
N PRO A 175 -8.69 -4.04 -13.24
CA PRO A 175 -9.28 -3.01 -14.10
C PRO A 175 -8.48 -2.81 -15.40
N GLU A 176 -9.01 -3.35 -16.51
CA GLU A 176 -8.37 -3.33 -17.83
C GLU A 176 -8.40 -1.95 -18.52
N THR A 177 -9.24 -1.02 -18.04
CA THR A 177 -9.41 0.31 -18.64
C THR A 177 -9.34 1.45 -17.62
N GLU A 178 -8.93 2.63 -18.09
CA GLU A 178 -8.94 3.87 -17.32
C GLU A 178 -10.33 4.19 -16.75
N ASP A 179 -11.40 3.89 -17.51
CA ASP A 179 -12.77 4.06 -17.06
C ASP A 179 -13.14 3.14 -15.90
N MET A 180 -12.63 1.90 -15.83
CA MET A 180 -12.83 1.02 -14.67
C MET A 180 -12.09 1.55 -13.42
N VAL A 181 -10.86 2.04 -13.57
CA VAL A 181 -10.08 2.67 -12.50
C VAL A 181 -10.79 3.92 -11.96
N ASN A 182 -11.24 4.80 -12.86
CA ASN A 182 -12.02 5.98 -12.52
C ASN A 182 -13.35 5.60 -11.87
N LEU A 183 -14.06 4.59 -12.38
CA LEU A 183 -15.34 4.13 -11.86
C LEU A 183 -15.22 3.66 -10.40
N GLY A 184 -14.16 2.93 -10.05
CA GLY A 184 -13.92 2.50 -8.67
C GLY A 184 -13.57 3.67 -7.74
N THR A 185 -12.54 4.43 -8.08
CA THR A 185 -12.01 5.54 -7.26
C THR A 185 -13.04 6.66 -7.05
N VAL A 186 -13.76 7.06 -8.11
CA VAL A 186 -14.83 8.07 -8.05
C VAL A 186 -16.03 7.57 -7.22
N THR A 187 -16.32 6.27 -7.20
CA THR A 187 -17.43 5.72 -6.40
C THR A 187 -17.18 5.83 -4.90
N ILE A 188 -15.97 5.51 -4.44
CA ILE A 188 -15.55 5.68 -3.04
C ILE A 188 -15.48 7.17 -2.69
N ARG A 189 -14.83 7.99 -3.53
CA ARG A 189 -14.74 9.44 -3.37
C ARG A 189 -16.11 10.09 -3.22
N ASN A 190 -17.10 9.64 -4.00
CA ASN A 190 -18.48 10.16 -3.94
C ASN A 190 -19.17 9.83 -2.62
N PHE A 191 -18.96 8.64 -2.06
CA PHE A 191 -19.48 8.28 -0.74
C PHE A 191 -18.80 9.08 0.38
N LEU A 192 -17.47 9.19 0.36
CA LEU A 192 -16.73 10.03 1.31
C LEU A 192 -17.15 11.52 1.23
N SER A 193 -17.44 12.02 0.03
CA SER A 193 -17.97 13.38 -0.18
C SER A 193 -19.40 13.54 0.36
N TYR A 194 -20.22 12.47 0.31
CA TYR A 194 -21.57 12.45 0.88
C TYR A 194 -21.53 12.49 2.41
N LEU A 195 -20.63 11.76 3.06
CA LEU A 195 -20.43 11.81 4.52
C LEU A 195 -20.05 13.21 5.01
N LEU A 196 -19.19 13.93 4.27
CA LEU A 196 -18.84 15.31 4.57
C LEU A 196 -20.02 16.28 4.35
N TYR A 197 -20.73 16.17 3.23
CA TYR A 197 -21.83 17.08 2.88
C TYR A 197 -23.01 17.00 3.85
N HIS A 198 -23.26 15.83 4.44
CA HIS A 198 -24.32 15.61 5.44
C HIS A 198 -23.83 15.63 6.89
N GLU A 199 -22.57 16.04 7.15
CA GLU A 199 -21.97 16.14 8.50
C GLU A 199 -22.20 14.89 9.37
N VAL A 200 -22.06 13.70 8.77
CA VAL A 200 -22.42 12.40 9.41
C VAL A 200 -21.51 12.08 10.61
N CYS A 201 -20.23 12.42 10.48
CA CYS A 201 -19.18 12.17 11.47
C CYS A 201 -18.11 13.28 11.41
N PRO A 202 -18.45 14.52 11.82
CA PRO A 202 -17.52 15.67 11.79
C PRO A 202 -16.24 15.42 12.58
N GLU A 203 -16.28 14.56 13.60
CA GLU A 203 -15.13 14.06 14.37
C GLU A 203 -14.02 13.40 13.50
N TYR A 204 -14.35 12.89 12.31
CA TYR A 204 -13.40 12.29 11.36
C TYR A 204 -13.18 13.13 10.10
N LYS A 205 -13.65 14.38 10.05
CA LYS A 205 -13.60 15.25 8.87
C LYS A 205 -12.24 15.26 8.17
N ASP A 206 -11.17 15.56 8.90
CA ASP A 206 -9.81 15.70 8.33
C ASP A 206 -9.31 14.38 7.71
N ASN A 207 -9.69 13.25 8.31
CA ASN A 207 -9.35 11.91 7.84
C ASN A 207 -10.19 11.50 6.62
N ILE A 208 -11.45 11.92 6.54
CA ILE A 208 -12.29 11.75 5.33
C ILE A 208 -11.79 12.67 4.20
N GLU A 209 -11.29 13.86 4.50
CA GLU A 209 -10.62 14.73 3.52
C GLU A 209 -9.26 14.18 3.05
N GLN A 210 -8.53 13.45 3.90
CA GLN A 210 -7.35 12.66 3.49
C GLN A 210 -7.76 11.50 2.57
N ALA A 211 -8.74 10.69 2.97
CA ALA A 211 -9.27 9.59 2.18
C ALA A 211 -9.70 10.01 0.77
N ARG A 212 -10.35 11.17 0.65
CA ARG A 212 -10.73 11.77 -0.64
C ARG A 212 -9.53 12.12 -1.52
N LYS A 213 -8.42 12.60 -0.95
CA LYS A 213 -7.16 12.86 -1.67
C LYS A 213 -6.49 11.54 -2.08
N SER A 214 -6.51 10.52 -1.21
CA SER A 214 -6.01 9.18 -1.54
C SER A 214 -6.78 8.55 -2.71
N CYS A 215 -8.10 8.80 -2.85
CA CYS A 215 -8.84 8.43 -4.05
C CYS A 215 -8.38 9.19 -5.31
N ASP A 216 -8.05 10.49 -5.20
CA ASP A 216 -7.59 11.32 -6.34
C ASP A 216 -6.18 10.86 -6.82
N VAL A 217 -5.31 10.50 -5.88
CA VAL A 217 -3.99 9.91 -6.16
C VAL A 217 -4.16 8.54 -6.82
N ALA A 218 -4.96 7.64 -6.24
CA ALA A 218 -5.20 6.31 -6.77
C ALA A 218 -5.77 6.33 -8.20
N ALA A 219 -6.67 7.26 -8.53
CA ALA A 219 -7.19 7.41 -9.89
C ALA A 219 -6.08 7.69 -10.92
N THR A 220 -5.07 8.47 -10.53
CA THR A 220 -3.94 8.85 -11.40
C THR A 220 -2.86 7.77 -11.46
N GLU A 221 -2.60 7.08 -10.34
CA GLU A 221 -1.50 6.12 -10.20
C GLU A 221 -1.86 4.71 -10.69
N LEU A 222 -3.06 4.20 -10.39
CA LEU A 222 -3.43 2.81 -10.69
C LEU A 222 -3.43 2.50 -12.18
N TRP A 223 -3.89 3.43 -13.02
CA TRP A 223 -3.91 3.21 -14.47
C TRP A 223 -2.50 3.23 -15.08
N LYS A 224 -1.59 4.06 -14.56
CA LYS A 224 -0.17 4.03 -14.93
C LYS A 224 0.49 2.72 -14.51
N ASN A 225 0.14 2.22 -13.33
CA ASN A 225 0.66 0.95 -12.80
C ASN A 225 0.24 -0.23 -13.67
N GLN A 226 -1.05 -0.32 -14.04
CA GLN A 226 -1.56 -1.37 -14.93
C GLN A 226 -0.86 -1.32 -16.29
N GLN A 227 -0.71 -0.13 -16.88
CA GLN A 227 0.00 0.02 -18.15
C GLN A 227 1.49 -0.32 -18.05
N PHE A 228 2.17 0.02 -16.95
CA PHE A 228 3.58 -0.32 -16.74
C PHE A 228 3.75 -1.84 -16.54
N MET A 229 2.85 -2.48 -15.79
CA MET A 229 2.85 -3.93 -15.57
C MET A 229 2.75 -4.70 -16.89
N VAL A 230 1.80 -4.31 -17.76
CA VAL A 230 1.58 -4.95 -19.07
C VAL A 230 2.72 -4.66 -20.07
N LYS A 231 3.32 -3.47 -20.04
CA LYS A 231 4.37 -3.05 -21.01
C LYS A 231 5.81 -3.32 -20.53
N GLY A 232 5.96 -3.74 -19.27
CA GLY A 232 7.26 -3.98 -18.64
C GLY A 232 8.01 -5.22 -19.16
N PRO A 233 9.31 -5.36 -18.85
CA PRO A 233 10.21 -4.31 -18.34
C PRO A 233 10.76 -3.37 -19.43
N GLY A 234 10.21 -3.41 -20.64
CA GLY A 234 10.77 -2.69 -21.80
C GLY A 234 11.79 -3.50 -22.62
N HIS A 235 12.20 -2.99 -23.78
CA HIS A 235 13.02 -3.73 -24.74
C HIS A 235 14.46 -3.92 -24.26
N PHE A 236 15.05 -2.92 -23.61
CA PHE A 236 16.40 -2.98 -23.06
C PHE A 236 16.52 -4.03 -21.95
N ASN A 237 15.57 -4.06 -21.02
CA ASN A 237 15.59 -4.99 -19.90
C ASN A 237 15.30 -6.43 -20.38
N LYS A 238 14.38 -6.61 -21.33
CA LYS A 238 14.19 -7.90 -22.03
C LYS A 238 15.48 -8.33 -22.75
N ALA A 239 16.14 -7.44 -23.49
CA ALA A 239 17.41 -7.72 -24.16
C ALA A 239 18.54 -8.09 -23.18
N CYS A 240 18.58 -7.48 -21.99
CA CYS A 240 19.55 -7.85 -20.95
C CYS A 240 19.27 -9.26 -20.38
N SER A 241 18.01 -9.59 -20.09
CA SER A 241 17.61 -10.95 -19.68
C SER A 241 17.98 -11.98 -20.76
N THR A 242 17.65 -11.74 -22.03
CA THR A 242 18.00 -12.64 -23.17
C THR A 242 19.51 -12.84 -23.38
N LEU A 243 20.37 -11.88 -23.00
CA LEU A 243 21.80 -11.95 -23.26
C LEU A 243 22.65 -12.40 -22.07
N PHE A 244 22.30 -11.99 -20.84
CA PHE A 244 23.22 -12.04 -19.71
C PHE A 244 22.76 -12.95 -18.56
N GLY A 245 21.52 -13.45 -18.60
CA GLY A 245 20.95 -14.31 -17.55
C GLY A 245 19.59 -13.80 -17.08
N GLY A 246 18.70 -14.73 -16.75
CA GLY A 246 17.30 -14.46 -16.44
C GLY A 246 16.35 -15.46 -17.10
N HIS A 247 15.05 -15.28 -16.90
CA HIS A 247 14.01 -16.14 -17.46
C HIS A 247 14.08 -16.22 -19.00
N LEU A 248 14.37 -15.11 -19.68
CA LEU A 248 14.50 -15.10 -21.15
C LEU A 248 15.83 -15.68 -21.65
N TYR A 249 16.81 -15.91 -20.77
CA TYR A 249 18.02 -16.67 -21.09
C TYR A 249 17.77 -18.17 -21.02
N GLU A 250 17.12 -18.62 -19.94
CA GLU A 250 16.81 -20.04 -19.70
C GLU A 250 15.78 -20.59 -20.69
N CYS A 251 14.83 -19.76 -21.12
CA CYS A 251 13.84 -20.12 -22.13
C CYS A 251 14.30 -19.89 -23.59
N TYR A 252 15.60 -19.71 -23.90
CA TYR A 252 16.07 -19.51 -25.28
C TYR A 252 16.57 -20.82 -25.91
N THR A 253 15.92 -21.20 -27.01
CA THR A 253 16.24 -22.34 -27.88
C THR A 253 16.76 -21.83 -29.22
N GLU A 254 17.75 -22.50 -29.82
CA GLU A 254 18.36 -22.07 -31.11
C GLU A 254 17.40 -22.18 -32.31
N GLU A 255 16.21 -22.77 -32.11
CA GLU A 255 15.15 -22.95 -33.10
C GLU A 255 14.07 -21.83 -33.00
N ASP A 256 14.06 -21.00 -31.96
CA ASP A 256 12.99 -20.03 -31.65
C ASP A 256 13.15 -18.64 -32.30
N ASP A 257 14.20 -18.41 -33.09
CA ASP A 257 14.56 -17.09 -33.66
C ASP A 257 13.49 -16.53 -34.64
N GLU A 258 12.55 -17.35 -35.13
CA GLU A 258 11.46 -16.93 -36.02
C GLU A 258 10.09 -16.72 -35.33
N GLU A 259 9.77 -17.42 -34.24
CA GLU A 259 8.36 -17.60 -33.81
C GLU A 259 7.89 -16.65 -32.69
N ARG A 260 8.80 -16.11 -31.87
CA ARG A 260 8.43 -15.23 -30.73
C ARG A 260 8.16 -13.78 -31.14
N SER A 261 7.07 -13.57 -31.88
CA SER A 261 6.50 -12.23 -32.07
C SER A 261 6.03 -11.66 -30.73
N TRP A 262 6.59 -10.52 -30.33
CA TRP A 262 6.13 -9.79 -29.15
C TRP A 262 5.01 -8.83 -29.59
N ALA A 263 3.99 -8.63 -28.74
CA ALA A 263 2.73 -7.99 -29.13
C ALA A 263 2.85 -6.60 -29.80
N ASP A 264 3.95 -5.87 -29.59
CA ASP A 264 4.25 -4.55 -30.18
C ASP A 264 5.60 -4.49 -30.95
N GLY A 265 6.13 -5.61 -31.48
CA GLY A 265 7.36 -5.50 -32.30
C GLY A 265 7.98 -6.79 -32.90
N PRO A 266 9.09 -6.63 -33.63
CA PRO A 266 9.86 -7.76 -34.18
C PRO A 266 10.36 -8.72 -33.08
N PRO A 267 10.62 -9.99 -33.40
CA PRO A 267 11.19 -10.94 -32.44
C PRO A 267 12.53 -10.42 -31.89
N MET A 268 12.71 -10.56 -30.57
CA MET A 268 13.93 -10.15 -29.86
C MET A 268 15.04 -11.19 -30.05
N THR A 269 15.54 -11.33 -31.27
CA THR A 269 16.69 -12.20 -31.55
C THR A 269 17.95 -11.69 -30.84
N ARG A 270 18.96 -12.55 -30.67
CA ARG A 270 20.21 -12.18 -29.99
C ARG A 270 20.94 -10.99 -30.64
N ASP A 271 20.78 -10.76 -31.94
CA ASP A 271 21.36 -9.60 -32.62
C ASP A 271 20.57 -8.30 -32.44
N VAL A 272 19.24 -8.38 -32.39
CA VAL A 272 18.40 -7.23 -31.98
C VAL A 272 18.73 -6.85 -30.54
N ALA A 273 18.81 -7.83 -29.63
CA ALA A 273 19.19 -7.61 -28.24
C ALA A 273 20.59 -6.98 -28.12
N ARG A 274 21.59 -7.50 -28.85
CA ARG A 274 22.96 -6.95 -28.87
C ARG A 274 23.01 -5.53 -29.44
N LYS A 275 22.13 -5.19 -30.39
CA LYS A 275 21.98 -3.81 -30.87
C LYS A 275 21.37 -2.91 -29.78
N VAL A 276 20.23 -3.29 -29.21
CA VAL A 276 19.51 -2.52 -28.18
C VAL A 276 20.42 -2.15 -27.01
N VAL A 277 21.14 -3.13 -26.43
CA VAL A 277 22.03 -2.88 -25.29
C VAL A 277 23.18 -1.93 -25.65
N LYS A 278 23.84 -2.14 -26.80
CA LYS A 278 24.94 -1.27 -27.26
C LYS A 278 24.50 0.17 -27.49
N PHE A 279 23.33 0.38 -28.10
CA PHE A 279 22.81 1.72 -28.36
C PHE A 279 22.37 2.45 -27.09
N ALA A 280 21.75 1.75 -26.14
CA ALA A 280 21.38 2.32 -24.85
C ALA A 280 22.61 2.70 -24.01
N LEU A 281 23.65 1.86 -23.97
CA LEU A 281 24.90 2.17 -23.27
C LEU A 281 25.68 3.31 -23.94
N ALA A 282 25.72 3.37 -25.28
CA ALA A 282 26.40 4.44 -26.02
C ALA A 282 25.66 5.79 -25.96
N GLY A 283 24.32 5.78 -25.85
CA GLY A 283 23.51 7.01 -25.77
C GLY A 283 23.30 7.51 -24.33
N ALA A 284 22.82 6.64 -23.44
CA ALA A 284 22.36 7.01 -22.10
C ALA A 284 23.29 6.54 -20.96
N GLY A 285 24.28 5.68 -21.25
CA GLY A 285 25.24 5.18 -20.27
C GLY A 285 26.16 6.27 -19.70
N THR A 286 27.08 5.86 -18.83
CA THR A 286 28.25 6.67 -18.46
C THR A 286 29.46 6.18 -19.25
N ASP A 287 30.42 7.06 -19.54
CA ASP A 287 31.65 6.69 -20.26
C ASP A 287 32.38 5.52 -19.59
N GLN A 288 32.40 5.50 -18.25
CA GLN A 288 32.97 4.43 -17.43
C GLN A 288 32.25 3.10 -17.68
N LEU A 289 30.91 3.06 -17.58
CA LEU A 289 30.13 1.85 -17.85
C LEU A 289 30.29 1.36 -19.31
N ALA A 290 30.42 2.28 -20.27
CA ALA A 290 30.65 1.98 -21.67
C ALA A 290 32.11 1.59 -22.02
N VAL A 291 33.04 1.69 -21.06
CA VAL A 291 34.38 1.09 -21.09
C VAL A 291 34.35 -0.26 -20.38
N ASP A 292 33.88 -0.32 -19.13
CA ASP A 292 33.88 -1.54 -18.32
C ASP A 292 33.06 -2.67 -18.99
N PHE A 293 31.88 -2.36 -19.54
CA PHE A 293 31.08 -3.31 -20.31
C PHE A 293 31.81 -3.80 -21.57
N ARG A 294 32.56 -2.93 -22.25
CA ARG A 294 33.25 -3.22 -23.51
C ARG A 294 34.46 -4.13 -23.28
N ASP A 295 35.25 -3.83 -22.26
CA ASP A 295 36.47 -4.56 -21.96
C ASP A 295 36.13 -5.96 -21.44
N LEU A 296 35.12 -6.09 -20.55
CA LEU A 296 34.58 -7.39 -20.13
C LEU A 296 33.88 -8.17 -21.26
N ALA A 297 33.25 -7.48 -22.22
CA ALA A 297 32.72 -8.12 -23.43
C ALA A 297 33.80 -8.55 -24.44
N HIS A 298 35.03 -8.06 -24.30
CA HIS A 298 36.18 -8.49 -25.10
C HIS A 298 36.96 -9.65 -24.46
N THR A 299 36.89 -9.82 -23.13
CA THR A 299 37.46 -10.97 -22.43
C THR A 299 36.49 -12.15 -22.24
N ASP A 300 35.22 -11.97 -22.58
CA ASP A 300 34.11 -12.92 -22.33
C ASP A 300 33.85 -13.15 -20.82
N GLU A 301 34.12 -12.13 -20.00
CA GLU A 301 34.02 -12.16 -18.53
C GLU A 301 32.76 -11.42 -18.02
N LEU A 302 31.77 -11.13 -18.88
CA LEU A 302 30.49 -10.55 -18.44
C LEU A 302 29.68 -11.56 -17.62
N ILE A 303 29.41 -11.23 -16.37
CA ILE A 303 28.65 -12.07 -15.43
C ILE A 303 27.51 -11.24 -14.83
N SER A 304 26.27 -11.71 -15.00
CA SER A 304 25.14 -11.25 -14.21
C SER A 304 25.01 -12.07 -12.92
N LYS A 305 24.41 -11.47 -11.89
CA LYS A 305 23.88 -12.16 -10.72
C LYS A 305 22.54 -11.55 -10.35
N ARG A 306 21.59 -12.40 -9.95
CA ARG A 306 20.37 -11.97 -9.30
C ARG A 306 20.72 -11.24 -8.00
N VAL A 307 19.95 -10.22 -7.68
CA VAL A 307 20.00 -9.55 -6.37
C VAL A 307 19.01 -10.27 -5.45
N ASP A 308 19.56 -11.02 -4.50
CA ASP A 308 18.79 -11.79 -3.53
C ASP A 308 18.26 -10.91 -2.37
N ASP A 309 17.42 -11.51 -1.52
CA ASP A 309 16.84 -10.89 -0.32
C ASP A 309 16.07 -9.56 -0.53
N ILE A 310 15.58 -9.28 -1.75
CA ILE A 310 14.70 -8.14 -2.07
C ILE A 310 13.41 -8.60 -2.78
N HIS A 311 12.35 -7.78 -2.71
CA HIS A 311 11.09 -8.03 -3.44
C HIS A 311 10.99 -7.24 -4.75
N GLY A 312 11.84 -6.24 -4.95
CA GLY A 312 11.89 -5.40 -6.14
C GLY A 312 12.51 -4.05 -5.82
N PHE A 313 11.99 -2.97 -6.40
CA PHE A 313 12.52 -1.62 -6.22
C PHE A 313 11.45 -0.52 -6.11
N GLU A 314 11.83 0.61 -5.51
CA GLU A 314 11.06 1.86 -5.46
C GLU A 314 11.78 2.96 -6.26
N ILE A 315 11.04 3.62 -7.16
CA ILE A 315 11.57 4.66 -8.06
C ILE A 315 11.81 5.94 -7.28
N MET A 316 13.04 6.45 -7.28
CA MET A 316 13.41 7.69 -6.60
C MET A 316 13.50 8.88 -7.54
N VAL A 317 14.18 8.72 -8.69
CA VAL A 317 14.41 9.80 -9.67
C VAL A 317 14.30 9.24 -11.09
N ILE A 318 13.70 10.02 -11.99
CA ILE A 318 13.53 9.68 -13.39
C ILE A 318 14.32 10.68 -14.24
N HIS A 319 15.10 10.16 -15.17
CA HIS A 319 15.92 10.93 -16.11
C HIS A 319 15.51 10.58 -17.55
N PRO A 320 14.58 11.33 -18.17
CA PRO A 320 14.23 11.15 -19.58
C PRO A 320 15.46 11.27 -20.50
N PRO A 321 15.44 10.65 -21.69
CA PRO A 321 16.48 10.89 -22.70
C PRO A 321 16.56 12.39 -23.03
N ASN A 322 17.78 12.93 -23.02
CA ASN A 322 18.04 14.32 -23.41
C ASN A 322 18.13 14.47 -24.94
N ASP A 323 18.16 15.71 -25.44
CA ASP A 323 18.20 15.98 -26.88
C ASP A 323 19.37 15.32 -27.60
N THR A 324 20.53 15.19 -26.95
CA THR A 324 21.71 14.48 -27.51
C THR A 324 21.46 12.99 -27.66
N VAL A 325 20.79 12.34 -26.70
CA VAL A 325 20.36 10.92 -26.83
C VAL A 325 19.31 10.79 -27.94
N LEU A 326 18.34 11.69 -27.98
CA LEU A 326 17.28 11.68 -28.99
C LEU A 326 17.86 11.83 -30.41
N ASP A 327 18.82 12.73 -30.62
CA ASP A 327 19.47 12.95 -31.91
C ASP A 327 20.44 11.81 -32.29
N PHE A 328 21.14 11.22 -31.31
CA PHE A 328 21.95 10.01 -31.52
C PHE A 328 21.09 8.84 -32.03
N TYR A 329 19.94 8.58 -31.41
CA TYR A 329 19.00 7.55 -31.86
C TYR A 329 18.45 7.87 -33.26
N LYS A 330 17.96 9.11 -33.51
CA LYS A 330 17.47 9.53 -34.84
C LYS A 330 18.52 9.33 -35.95
N MET A 331 19.80 9.55 -35.66
CA MET A 331 20.88 9.48 -36.64
C MET A 331 21.39 8.05 -36.90
N TYR A 332 21.45 7.20 -35.87
CA TYR A 332 22.18 5.92 -35.95
C TYR A 332 21.32 4.68 -35.68
N ALA A 333 20.15 4.80 -35.06
CA ALA A 333 19.19 3.72 -34.84
C ALA A 333 17.74 4.23 -34.77
N PRO A 334 17.19 4.80 -35.86
CA PRO A 334 15.82 5.32 -35.91
C PRO A 334 14.74 4.22 -35.79
N ASP A 335 15.14 2.95 -35.87
CA ASP A 335 14.31 1.78 -35.60
C ASP A 335 14.22 1.40 -34.11
N LEU A 336 15.04 2.02 -33.25
CA LEU A 336 15.03 1.78 -31.80
C LEU A 336 14.39 2.94 -31.04
N VAL A 337 13.70 2.62 -29.95
CA VAL A 337 13.10 3.61 -29.06
C VAL A 337 14.19 4.22 -28.16
N PRO A 338 14.29 5.56 -28.04
CA PRO A 338 15.25 6.21 -27.15
C PRO A 338 15.08 5.82 -25.68
N VAL A 339 16.21 5.61 -25.02
CA VAL A 339 16.30 5.09 -23.64
C VAL A 339 16.74 6.19 -22.69
N GLY A 340 16.05 6.33 -21.56
CA GLY A 340 16.46 7.15 -20.42
C GLY A 340 16.84 6.28 -19.22
N ARG A 341 17.00 6.90 -18.04
CA ARG A 341 17.43 6.22 -16.81
C ARG A 341 16.43 6.40 -15.67
N ILE A 342 16.34 5.39 -14.81
CA ILE A 342 15.63 5.43 -13.54
C ILE A 342 16.64 5.15 -12.42
N THR A 343 16.72 6.05 -11.44
CA THR A 343 17.40 5.77 -10.17
C THR A 343 16.38 5.24 -9.18
N ALA A 344 16.62 4.04 -8.68
CA ALA A 344 15.72 3.34 -7.77
C ALA A 344 16.47 2.82 -6.53
N ILE A 345 15.73 2.42 -5.50
CA ILE A 345 16.25 1.76 -4.30
C ILE A 345 15.58 0.39 -4.10
N SER A 346 16.28 -0.55 -3.47
CA SER A 346 15.73 -1.84 -3.06
C SER A 346 14.47 -1.71 -2.21
N TYR A 347 13.43 -2.46 -2.57
CA TYR A 347 12.13 -2.45 -1.91
C TYR A 347 11.77 -3.83 -1.33
N TRP A 348 11.18 -3.80 -0.14
CA TRP A 348 10.67 -4.96 0.58
C TRP A 348 9.16 -4.78 0.80
N ASP A 349 8.38 -5.49 0.00
CA ASP A 349 6.92 -5.58 0.13
C ASP A 349 6.51 -6.06 1.55
N PRO A 350 5.80 -5.22 2.35
CA PRO A 350 5.35 -5.59 3.69
C PRO A 350 4.23 -6.63 3.74
N ALA A 351 3.59 -6.96 2.61
CA ALA A 351 2.58 -8.02 2.53
C ALA A 351 3.22 -9.42 2.44
N ARG A 352 4.52 -9.50 2.12
CA ARG A 352 5.26 -10.75 1.99
C ARG A 352 5.95 -11.14 3.31
N PRO A 353 6.22 -12.44 3.52
CA PRO A 353 7.07 -12.89 4.62
C PRO A 353 8.43 -12.19 4.60
N SER A 354 8.99 -11.89 5.78
CA SER A 354 10.38 -11.41 5.86
C SER A 354 11.33 -12.52 5.45
N CYS A 355 12.33 -12.22 4.61
CA CYS A 355 13.41 -13.14 4.24
C CYS A 355 14.07 -13.75 5.50
N ASP A 356 14.51 -15.00 5.40
CA ASP A 356 15.09 -15.76 6.53
C ASP A 356 16.54 -15.33 6.80
N MET A 357 16.68 -14.10 7.29
CA MET A 357 17.96 -13.47 7.61
C MET A 357 18.23 -13.51 9.12
N THR A 358 19.45 -13.92 9.48
CA THR A 358 20.00 -13.72 10.83
C THR A 358 19.99 -12.24 11.23
N PRO A 359 20.06 -11.90 12.54
CA PRO A 359 20.06 -10.51 12.98
C PRO A 359 21.18 -9.66 12.35
N GLU A 360 22.34 -10.26 12.09
CA GLU A 360 23.51 -9.60 11.52
C GLU A 360 23.34 -9.34 10.01
N GLN A 361 22.88 -10.34 9.25
CA GLN A 361 22.49 -10.14 7.85
C GLN A 361 21.39 -9.11 7.72
N ARG A 362 20.36 -9.16 8.58
CA ARG A 362 19.25 -8.19 8.60
C ARG A 362 19.75 -6.76 8.83
N GLN A 363 20.75 -6.58 9.71
CA GLN A 363 21.34 -5.26 9.96
C GLN A 363 22.12 -4.71 8.75
N GLN A 364 22.68 -5.58 7.91
CA GLN A 364 23.35 -5.20 6.65
C GLN A 364 22.35 -5.00 5.50
N ALA A 365 21.37 -5.89 5.34
CA ALA A 365 20.32 -5.81 4.33
C ALA A 365 19.39 -4.60 4.50
N MET A 366 19.31 -4.02 5.70
CA MET A 366 18.66 -2.72 5.92
C MET A 366 19.42 -1.52 5.31
N MET A 367 20.59 -1.71 4.69
CA MET A 367 21.19 -0.70 3.82
C MET A 367 20.53 -0.75 2.43
N PRO A 368 19.82 0.30 1.99
CA PRO A 368 19.14 0.29 0.70
C PRO A 368 20.15 0.23 -0.44
N VAL A 369 20.01 -0.76 -1.31
CA VAL A 369 20.81 -0.89 -2.53
C VAL A 369 20.25 0.08 -3.56
N ILE A 370 21.10 0.96 -4.10
CA ILE A 370 20.74 1.84 -5.21
C ILE A 370 20.91 1.08 -6.54
N PHE A 371 19.96 1.27 -7.46
CA PHE A 371 19.98 0.74 -8.82
C PHE A 371 19.91 1.85 -9.86
N ILE A 372 20.53 1.64 -11.02
CA ILE A 372 20.39 2.50 -12.20
C ILE A 372 19.87 1.66 -13.37
N PHE A 373 18.55 1.68 -13.57
CA PHE A 373 17.90 0.99 -14.67
C PHE A 373 17.81 1.88 -15.90
N TYR A 374 17.80 1.23 -17.07
CA TYR A 374 17.64 1.88 -18.37
C TYR A 374 16.30 1.44 -18.97
N VAL A 375 15.47 2.41 -19.39
CA VAL A 375 14.06 2.18 -19.78
C VAL A 375 13.67 3.08 -20.95
N GLU A 376 12.87 2.57 -21.88
CA GLU A 376 12.41 3.31 -23.07
C GLU A 376 11.49 4.50 -22.73
N GLN A 377 11.56 5.55 -23.54
CA GLN A 377 10.78 6.79 -23.35
C GLN A 377 9.26 6.59 -23.14
N PRO A 378 8.53 5.69 -23.83
CA PRO A 378 7.11 5.46 -23.59
C PRO A 378 6.81 4.81 -22.23
N LEU A 379 7.69 3.92 -21.75
CA LEU A 379 7.55 3.26 -20.46
C LEU A 379 7.98 4.20 -19.31
N LEU A 380 8.96 5.07 -19.55
CA LEU A 380 9.32 6.18 -18.65
C LEU A 380 8.18 7.19 -18.42
N GLN A 381 7.28 7.41 -19.37
CA GLN A 381 6.11 8.30 -19.20
C GLN A 381 5.08 7.76 -18.21
N LEU A 382 5.07 6.44 -17.98
CA LEU A 382 4.23 5.78 -16.99
C LEU A 382 4.87 5.80 -15.59
N CYS A 383 6.18 6.00 -15.49
CA CYS A 383 6.93 6.04 -14.24
C CYS A 383 6.66 7.34 -13.44
N TYR A 384 6.76 7.26 -12.12
CA TYR A 384 6.75 8.41 -11.20
C TYR A 384 7.52 8.10 -9.90
N PRO A 385 8.06 9.10 -9.18
CA PRO A 385 8.71 8.88 -7.89
C PRO A 385 7.77 8.27 -6.84
N GLY A 386 8.28 7.31 -6.06
CA GLY A 386 7.54 6.54 -5.06
C GLY A 386 6.71 5.37 -5.62
N MET A 387 6.70 5.17 -6.94
CA MET A 387 6.20 3.96 -7.60
C MET A 387 7.06 2.76 -7.22
N LYS A 388 6.44 1.63 -6.88
CA LYS A 388 7.10 0.40 -6.41
C LYS A 388 6.84 -0.72 -7.40
N VAL A 389 7.89 -1.43 -7.82
CA VAL A 389 7.86 -2.47 -8.85
C VAL A 389 8.34 -3.78 -8.24
N ILE A 390 7.52 -4.82 -8.31
CA ILE A 390 7.81 -6.16 -7.79
C ILE A 390 8.29 -7.03 -8.96
N THR A 391 9.58 -7.38 -8.96
CA THR A 391 10.28 -7.98 -10.10
C THR A 391 11.65 -8.49 -9.65
N PRO A 392 12.22 -9.57 -10.22
CA PRO A 392 13.60 -9.93 -9.95
C PRO A 392 14.54 -8.89 -10.57
N VAL A 393 15.54 -8.47 -9.81
CA VAL A 393 16.59 -7.53 -10.23
C VAL A 393 17.88 -8.30 -10.44
N TRP A 394 18.62 -7.95 -11.49
CA TRP A 394 19.91 -8.52 -11.84
C TRP A 394 20.97 -7.42 -11.92
N ARG A 395 22.16 -7.70 -11.41
CA ARG A 395 23.32 -6.82 -11.42
C ARG A 395 24.47 -7.50 -12.15
N MET A 396 25.05 -6.81 -13.13
CA MET A 396 26.23 -7.25 -13.85
C MET A 396 27.52 -6.79 -13.16
N ASN A 397 28.61 -7.53 -13.36
CA ASN A 397 29.94 -7.17 -12.85
C ASN A 397 30.51 -5.85 -13.41
N CYS A 398 30.01 -5.37 -14.55
CA CYS A 398 30.30 -4.03 -15.09
C CYS A 398 29.52 -2.89 -14.40
N GLY A 399 28.60 -3.20 -13.47
CA GLY A 399 27.76 -2.20 -12.80
C GLY A 399 26.48 -1.81 -13.55
N LEU A 400 26.11 -2.54 -14.61
CA LEU A 400 24.78 -2.43 -15.21
C LEU A 400 23.74 -3.19 -14.37
N ASP A 401 22.61 -2.54 -14.10
CA ASP A 401 21.43 -3.15 -13.48
C ASP A 401 20.29 -3.31 -14.50
N TYR A 402 19.57 -4.43 -14.43
CA TYR A 402 18.33 -4.67 -15.18
C TYR A 402 17.32 -5.44 -14.32
N PHE A 403 16.07 -5.50 -14.78
CA PHE A 403 14.99 -6.23 -14.14
C PHE A 403 14.20 -7.04 -15.17
N GLU A 404 13.35 -7.97 -14.74
CA GLU A 404 12.64 -8.87 -15.66
C GLU A 404 11.13 -8.63 -15.65
N GLU A 405 10.32 -9.68 -15.80
CA GLU A 405 8.87 -9.61 -15.73
C GLU A 405 8.41 -8.88 -14.47
N THR A 406 7.40 -8.02 -14.64
CA THR A 406 6.88 -7.15 -13.60
C THR A 406 5.63 -7.80 -13.00
N PHE A 407 5.79 -8.45 -11.85
CA PHE A 407 4.74 -9.26 -11.24
C PHE A 407 3.62 -8.43 -10.60
N ASN A 408 3.95 -7.27 -10.04
CA ASN A 408 3.02 -6.32 -9.42
C ASN A 408 3.61 -4.91 -9.45
N VAL A 409 2.75 -3.89 -9.48
CA VAL A 409 3.15 -2.47 -9.45
C VAL A 409 2.26 -1.70 -8.47
N TYR A 410 2.88 -1.10 -7.45
CA TYR A 410 2.18 -0.38 -6.38
C TYR A 410 2.49 1.13 -6.40
N GLY A 411 1.49 1.92 -6.00
CA GLY A 411 1.57 3.39 -5.98
C GLY A 411 2.33 3.98 -4.79
N THR A 412 2.41 5.31 -4.73
CA THR A 412 3.04 6.05 -3.63
C THR A 412 2.35 5.73 -2.30
N ILE A 413 1.02 5.65 -2.32
CA ILE A 413 0.12 5.45 -1.17
C ILE A 413 -0.15 3.97 -0.82
N TYR A 414 0.64 3.02 -1.36
CA TYR A 414 0.47 1.59 -1.09
C TYR A 414 0.42 1.29 0.41
N THR A 415 -0.62 0.58 0.85
CA THR A 415 -0.91 0.34 2.26
C THR A 415 -1.39 -1.09 2.47
N VAL A 416 -0.57 -1.92 3.10
CA VAL A 416 -0.92 -3.30 3.49
C VAL A 416 -1.81 -3.27 4.73
N LEU A 417 -2.92 -4.02 4.73
CA LEU A 417 -3.80 -4.16 5.89
C LEU A 417 -4.19 -5.60 6.17
N ALA A 418 -4.39 -5.93 7.45
CA ALA A 418 -4.98 -7.21 7.84
C ALA A 418 -6.39 -7.41 7.26
N ASN A 419 -7.07 -6.34 6.85
CA ASN A 419 -8.34 -6.35 6.11
C ASN A 419 -8.26 -7.17 4.81
N ASP A 420 -7.09 -7.20 4.14
CA ASP A 420 -6.84 -8.02 2.95
C ASP A 420 -7.05 -9.53 3.23
N LEU A 421 -6.79 -9.96 4.48
CA LEU A 421 -6.95 -11.35 4.95
C LEU A 421 -8.34 -11.65 5.52
N MET A 422 -9.16 -10.62 5.76
CA MET A 422 -10.47 -10.76 6.40
C MET A 422 -11.63 -10.86 5.41
N LEU A 423 -11.45 -10.42 4.16
CA LEU A 423 -12.48 -10.58 3.13
C LEU A 423 -12.71 -12.06 2.79
N GLY A 424 -13.96 -12.51 2.95
CA GLY A 424 -14.32 -13.92 2.79
C GLY A 424 -13.96 -14.82 3.98
N TRP A 425 -13.35 -14.29 5.05
CA TRP A 425 -13.04 -15.05 6.26
C TRP A 425 -14.34 -15.59 6.89
N LYS A 426 -14.40 -16.90 7.07
CA LYS A 426 -15.48 -17.59 7.77
C LYS A 426 -14.97 -18.06 9.13
N LYS A 427 -15.67 -17.67 10.20
CA LYS A 427 -15.36 -18.12 11.56
C LYS A 427 -15.28 -19.65 11.60
N PRO A 428 -14.15 -20.25 12.04
CA PRO A 428 -14.01 -21.70 12.10
C PRO A 428 -15.18 -22.33 12.87
N ARG A 429 -15.86 -23.30 12.24
CA ARG A 429 -16.87 -24.11 12.94
C ARG A 429 -16.15 -24.95 14.00
N PRO A 430 -16.65 -25.01 15.25
CA PRO A 430 -16.08 -25.91 16.24
C PRO A 430 -16.23 -27.34 15.72
N VAL A 431 -15.13 -28.11 15.76
CA VAL A 431 -15.19 -29.54 15.51
C VAL A 431 -16.03 -30.16 16.62
N LYS A 432 -17.14 -30.83 16.28
CA LYS A 432 -17.82 -31.71 17.24
C LYS A 432 -16.81 -32.80 17.62
N ASN A 433 -16.52 -32.95 18.91
CA ASN A 433 -15.82 -34.14 19.39
C ASN A 433 -16.77 -35.33 19.25
N THR A 434 -16.63 -36.11 18.16
CA THR A 434 -17.37 -37.36 17.92
C THR A 434 -16.79 -38.48 18.78
N ALA A 435 -16.87 -38.30 20.11
CA ALA A 435 -16.33 -39.19 21.12
C ALA A 435 -17.39 -39.66 22.14
N ASP A 436 -18.48 -38.90 22.30
CA ASP A 436 -19.54 -39.14 23.30
C ASP A 436 -20.93 -38.78 22.73
N GLU A 437 -21.35 -39.36 21.61
CA GLU A 437 -22.73 -39.20 21.07
C GLU A 437 -23.19 -40.36 20.14
N ASP A 438 -22.70 -41.59 20.36
CA ASP A 438 -23.18 -42.82 19.69
C ASP A 438 -24.40 -43.42 20.43
N GLU A 439 -25.57 -42.77 20.36
CA GLU A 439 -26.85 -43.38 20.79
C GLU A 439 -28.04 -42.85 19.96
N THR A 440 -28.29 -43.52 18.83
CA THR A 440 -29.52 -43.67 18.02
C THR A 440 -30.77 -42.81 18.31
N GLU A 441 -31.31 -42.16 17.25
CA GLU A 441 -32.68 -42.40 16.72
C GLU A 441 -32.71 -42.09 15.20
N ALA A 442 -33.69 -42.66 14.48
CA ALA A 442 -33.83 -42.64 13.02
C ALA A 442 -35.28 -43.05 12.61
N ASP A 443 -35.77 -42.87 11.38
CA ASP A 443 -35.14 -42.28 10.18
C ASP A 443 -35.62 -40.83 9.92
N GLU A 444 -36.33 -40.35 8.88
CA GLU A 444 -36.91 -40.90 7.64
C GLU A 444 -36.64 -39.94 6.45
N ASP A 445 -36.54 -40.51 5.24
CA ASP A 445 -36.72 -40.00 3.85
C ASP A 445 -37.08 -38.50 3.60
N ASP A 446 -36.53 -37.83 2.58
CA ASP A 446 -36.87 -38.11 1.17
C ASP A 446 -35.73 -37.82 0.16
N ALA A 447 -35.76 -38.50 -0.98
CA ALA A 447 -34.72 -38.50 -2.00
C ALA A 447 -35.27 -38.15 -3.40
N SER A 448 -34.61 -37.21 -4.09
CA SER A 448 -34.92 -36.89 -5.49
C SER A 448 -33.66 -36.53 -6.30
N GLU A 449 -32.84 -37.54 -6.59
CA GLU A 449 -31.89 -37.48 -7.71
C GLU A 449 -32.58 -37.93 -9.02
N GLN A 450 -32.62 -37.02 -9.99
CA GLN A 450 -32.64 -37.22 -11.45
C GLN A 450 -31.95 -35.95 -11.98
N SER A 451 -30.74 -36.00 -12.57
CA SER A 451 -30.41 -36.54 -13.91
C SER A 451 -31.16 -35.75 -15.01
N ASP A 452 -30.55 -35.37 -16.14
CA ASP A 452 -29.43 -35.93 -16.91
C ASP A 452 -28.38 -34.82 -17.24
N GLU A 453 -27.05 -35.03 -17.23
CA GLU A 453 -26.15 -35.68 -18.23
C GLU A 453 -25.62 -34.72 -19.35
N ILE A 454 -24.41 -35.00 -19.86
CA ILE A 454 -23.73 -34.46 -21.07
C ILE A 454 -23.10 -33.05 -20.94
N ALA A 455 -21.81 -32.81 -21.27
CA ALA A 455 -20.65 -33.69 -21.50
C ALA A 455 -19.32 -32.88 -21.47
N ASP A 456 -18.18 -33.57 -21.38
CA ASP A 456 -16.87 -33.01 -21.76
C ASP A 456 -16.80 -32.68 -23.25
N VAL A 457 -16.28 -31.50 -23.59
CA VAL A 457 -15.69 -31.18 -24.91
C VAL A 457 -14.44 -30.33 -24.69
N GLN A 458 -13.30 -30.80 -25.16
CA GLN A 458 -12.05 -30.05 -25.21
C GLN A 458 -12.06 -29.04 -26.36
N ASP A 459 -11.27 -27.96 -26.20
CA ASP A 459 -10.69 -27.09 -27.23
C ASP A 459 -11.62 -26.47 -28.30
N VAL A 460 -11.54 -25.13 -28.43
CA VAL A 460 -11.19 -24.42 -29.68
C VAL A 460 -11.20 -22.91 -29.42
N LEU A 461 -10.08 -22.24 -29.76
CA LEU A 461 -9.77 -20.80 -29.65
C LEU A 461 -9.62 -20.26 -28.21
#